data_AF-A0A368XIG8-F1
#
_entry.id   AF-A0A368XIG8-F1
#
_cell.length_a   1.000
_cell.length_b   1.000
_cell.length_c   1.000
_cell.angle_alpha   90.00
_cell.angle_beta   90.00
_cell.angle_gamma   90.00
#
_symmetry.space_group_name_H-M   'P 1'
#
loop_
_entity.id
_entity.type
_entity.pdbx_description
1 polymer ?
#
loop_
_entity_poly.entity_id
_entity_poly.type
_entity_poly.pdbx_seq_one_letter_code
_entity_poly.pdbx_strand_id
1 'polypeptide(L)'
;MGTLASQLFLIASPDRYEPRANDTVLDFARYYGTSVLAARPRTPRDKATAESSVQVVTRWVLARLRHHRFDTVAQVDAAITELLSSVNDRPFQKLPGSRASVFAELDAPTLMSLPRQPVPKCAGAGERR
;
A
#
# COMPACT_ATOMS: atom_id res chain seq x y z
N MET A 1 -10.64 -18.87 -3.20
CA MET A 1 -11.88 -18.15 -3.57
C MET A 1 -11.97 -16.88 -2.74
N GLY A 2 -11.08 -15.91 -2.98
CA GLY A 2 -11.00 -14.70 -2.15
C GLY A 2 -10.49 -13.52 -2.97
N THR A 3 -11.34 -12.51 -3.08
CA THR A 3 -11.02 -11.12 -3.45
C THR A 3 -10.50 -10.83 -4.86
N LEU A 4 -11.31 -11.11 -5.88
CA LEU A 4 -11.26 -10.35 -7.15
C LEU A 4 -11.95 -8.96 -7.05
N ALA A 5 -12.64 -8.68 -5.93
CA ALA A 5 -13.45 -7.46 -5.79
C ALA A 5 -12.66 -6.19 -5.40
N SER A 6 -11.41 -6.29 -4.92
CA SER A 6 -10.71 -5.13 -4.36
C SER A 6 -10.06 -4.21 -5.41
N GLN A 7 -9.92 -4.64 -6.67
CA GLN A 7 -9.27 -3.83 -7.71
C GLN A 7 -10.27 -3.02 -8.57
N LEU A 8 -11.56 -3.29 -8.47
CA LEU A 8 -12.58 -2.71 -9.37
C LEU A 8 -12.80 -1.20 -9.13
N PHE A 9 -12.48 -0.68 -7.95
CA PHE A 9 -12.69 0.75 -7.65
C PHE A 9 -11.63 1.67 -8.28
N LEU A 10 -10.40 1.18 -8.48
CA LEU A 10 -9.30 1.99 -9.02
C LEU A 10 -9.04 1.72 -10.51
N ILE A 11 -9.36 0.51 -10.97
CA ILE A 11 -9.18 0.06 -12.36
C ILE A 11 -10.54 0.07 -13.04
N ALA A 12 -10.74 1.03 -13.95
CA ALA A 12 -11.96 1.20 -14.74
C ALA A 12 -12.22 0.00 -15.65
N SER A 13 -11.17 -0.46 -16.34
CA SER A 13 -11.24 -1.59 -17.27
C SER A 13 -10.10 -2.57 -17.00
N PRO A 14 -10.38 -3.72 -16.37
CA PRO A 14 -9.37 -4.75 -16.15
C PRO A 14 -9.14 -5.56 -17.42
N ASP A 15 -8.09 -5.24 -18.17
CA ASP A 15 -7.62 -6.03 -19.32
C ASP A 15 -6.31 -6.77 -18.99
N ARG A 16 -6.03 -7.86 -19.72
CA ARG A 16 -4.80 -8.66 -19.54
C ARG A 16 -3.57 -7.94 -20.08
N TYR A 17 -3.73 -7.15 -21.13
CA TYR A 17 -2.65 -6.49 -21.87
C TYR A 17 -2.69 -4.97 -21.68
N GLU A 18 -3.89 -4.36 -21.63
CA GLU A 18 -4.03 -2.90 -21.53
C GLU A 18 -5.04 -2.47 -20.45
N PRO A 19 -4.71 -2.67 -19.16
CA PRO A 19 -5.60 -2.29 -18.07
C PRO A 19 -5.70 -0.76 -17.95
N ARG A 20 -6.93 -0.23 -17.88
CA ARG A 20 -7.18 1.21 -17.72
C ARG A 20 -7.53 1.56 -16.28
N ALA A 21 -6.74 2.45 -15.67
CA ALA A 21 -7.06 3.07 -14.38
C ALA A 21 -8.10 4.18 -14.52
N ASN A 22 -8.81 4.49 -13.44
CA ASN A 22 -9.71 5.66 -13.39
C ASN A 22 -8.94 6.96 -13.65
N ASP A 23 -9.61 7.94 -14.26
CA ASP A 23 -8.98 9.22 -14.62
C ASP A 23 -8.39 9.94 -13.40
N THR A 24 -9.05 9.85 -12.23
CA THR A 24 -8.51 10.36 -10.96
C THR A 24 -7.18 9.72 -10.55
N VAL A 25 -7.04 8.41 -10.80
CA VAL A 25 -5.81 7.67 -10.48
C VAL A 25 -4.70 8.02 -11.46
N LEU A 26 -5.04 8.28 -12.73
CA LEU A 26 -4.09 8.74 -13.74
C LEU A 26 -3.59 10.16 -13.46
N ASP A 27 -4.45 11.06 -13.01
CA ASP A 27 -4.04 12.43 -12.63
C ASP A 27 -3.18 12.44 -11.37
N PHE A 28 -3.50 11.58 -10.39
CA PHE A 28 -2.62 11.32 -9.25
C PHE A 28 -1.25 10.79 -9.69
N ALA A 29 -1.23 9.81 -10.60
CA ALA A 29 -0.02 9.21 -11.14
C ALA A 29 0.87 10.27 -11.80
N ARG A 30 0.29 11.15 -12.61
CA ARG A 30 0.98 12.28 -13.25
C ARG A 30 1.52 13.29 -12.24
N TYR A 31 0.73 13.64 -11.22
CA TYR A 31 1.12 14.65 -10.23
C TYR A 31 2.33 14.24 -9.40
N TYR A 32 2.38 12.97 -8.97
CA TYR A 32 3.49 12.43 -8.19
C TYR A 32 4.59 11.80 -9.03
N GLY A 33 4.48 11.84 -10.37
CA GLY A 33 5.43 11.18 -11.27
C GLY A 33 5.53 9.67 -11.03
N THR A 34 4.43 9.03 -10.62
CA THR A 34 4.37 7.60 -10.28
C THR A 34 3.62 6.81 -11.35
N SER A 35 3.99 5.55 -11.54
CA SER A 35 3.37 4.66 -12.52
C SER A 35 2.48 3.64 -11.81
N VAL A 36 1.20 3.56 -12.21
CA VAL A 36 0.24 2.61 -11.65
C VAL A 36 0.12 1.40 -12.58
N LEU A 37 0.65 0.26 -12.13
CA LEU A 37 0.55 -1.01 -12.84
C LEU A 37 -0.52 -1.89 -12.19
N ALA A 38 -1.58 -2.20 -12.95
CA ALA A 38 -2.60 -3.14 -12.50
C ALA A 38 -2.06 -4.57 -12.50
N ALA A 39 -2.49 -5.39 -11.53
CA ALA A 39 -2.15 -6.82 -11.55
C ALA A 39 -3.00 -7.54 -12.61
N ARG A 40 -2.46 -8.64 -13.16
CA ARG A 40 -3.17 -9.45 -14.15
C ARG A 40 -4.53 -9.93 -13.60
N PRO A 41 -5.63 -9.66 -14.32
CA PRO A 41 -6.94 -10.18 -13.93
C PRO A 41 -6.94 -11.72 -13.88
N ARG A 42 -7.58 -12.30 -12.85
CA ARG A 42 -7.76 -13.75 -12.65
C ARG A 42 -6.50 -14.58 -12.37
N THR A 43 -5.30 -14.01 -12.45
CA THR A 43 -4.05 -14.69 -12.02
C THR A 43 -3.13 -13.70 -11.29
N PRO A 44 -3.44 -13.37 -10.03
CA PRO A 44 -2.67 -12.41 -9.24
C PRO A 44 -1.35 -13.04 -8.78
N ARG A 45 -0.33 -13.05 -9.66
CA ARG A 45 1.06 -13.41 -9.30
C ARG A 45 1.95 -12.19 -9.12
N ASP A 46 1.53 -11.04 -9.62
CA ASP A 46 2.36 -9.83 -9.70
C ASP A 46 2.55 -9.12 -8.34
N LYS A 47 1.89 -9.58 -7.27
CA LYS A 47 1.86 -8.94 -5.95
C LYS A 47 2.33 -9.84 -4.80
N ALA A 48 3.06 -10.92 -5.09
CA ALA A 48 3.49 -11.89 -4.07
C ALA A 48 4.29 -11.26 -2.92
N THR A 49 5.19 -10.31 -3.21
CA THR A 49 5.98 -9.59 -2.19
C THR A 49 5.09 -8.75 -1.27
N ALA A 50 4.08 -8.07 -1.84
CA ALA A 50 3.14 -7.26 -1.06
C ALA A 50 2.27 -8.13 -0.15
N GLU A 51 1.74 -9.25 -0.67
CA GLU A 51 0.93 -10.18 0.11
C GLU A 51 1.73 -10.82 1.26
N SER A 52 2.98 -11.22 0.99
CA SER A 52 3.89 -11.73 2.03
C SER A 52 4.13 -10.69 3.14
N SER A 53 4.36 -9.43 2.77
CA SER A 53 4.50 -8.34 3.74
C SER A 53 3.23 -8.11 4.57
N VAL A 54 2.05 -8.16 3.94
CA VAL A 54 0.76 -8.06 4.65
C VAL A 54 0.58 -9.22 5.64
N GLN A 55 0.97 -10.45 5.27
CA GLN A 55 0.92 -11.60 6.17
C GLN A 55 1.85 -11.44 7.37
N VAL A 56 3.05 -10.88 7.17
CA VAL A 56 3.99 -10.54 8.25
C VAL A 56 3.34 -9.54 9.21
N VAL A 57 2.81 -8.42 8.70
CA VAL A 57 2.16 -7.39 9.55
C VAL A 57 0.96 -7.98 10.29
N THR A 58 0.12 -8.76 9.62
CA THR A 58 -1.02 -9.45 10.23
C THR A 58 -0.58 -10.34 11.40
N ARG A 59 0.50 -11.10 11.22
CA ARG A 59 1.00 -12.00 12.25
C ARG A 59 1.64 -11.28 13.44
N TRP A 60 2.34 -10.18 13.21
CA TRP A 60 3.13 -9.52 14.25
C TRP A 60 2.41 -8.36 14.93
N VAL A 61 1.44 -7.74 14.25
CA VAL A 61 0.65 -6.63 14.77
C VAL A 61 -0.73 -7.13 15.17
N LEU A 62 -1.56 -7.56 14.20
CA LEU A 62 -2.95 -7.93 14.48
C LEU A 62 -3.07 -9.09 15.46
N ALA A 63 -2.20 -10.11 15.35
CA ALA A 63 -2.23 -11.20 16.31
C ALA A 63 -1.93 -10.75 17.73
N ARG A 64 -1.09 -9.74 17.95
CA ARG A 64 -0.81 -9.20 19.29
C ARG A 64 -1.95 -8.36 19.83
N LEU A 65 -2.60 -7.59 18.95
CA LEU A 65 -3.73 -6.74 19.32
C LEU A 65 -5.06 -7.48 19.46
N ARG A 66 -5.12 -8.78 19.11
CA ARG A 66 -6.38 -9.57 19.06
C ARG A 66 -7.20 -9.61 20.35
N HIS A 67 -6.56 -9.40 21.50
CA HIS A 67 -7.19 -9.42 22.82
C HIS A 67 -7.29 -8.03 23.46
N HIS A 68 -6.87 -6.99 22.75
CA HIS A 68 -6.96 -5.61 23.20
C HIS A 68 -8.29 -5.01 22.73
N ARG A 69 -8.97 -4.30 23.64
CA ARG A 69 -10.12 -3.46 23.30
C ARG A 69 -9.65 -2.02 23.32
N PHE A 70 -10.04 -1.27 22.29
CA PHE A 70 -9.73 0.14 22.15
C PHE A 70 -11.04 0.92 22.13
N ASP A 71 -11.03 2.07 22.77
CA ASP A 71 -12.21 2.94 22.87
C ASP A 71 -12.19 4.04 21.80
N THR A 72 -11.02 4.32 21.22
CA THR A 72 -10.83 5.34 20.19
C THR A 72 -9.90 4.88 19.08
N VAL A 73 -10.07 5.44 17.89
CA VAL A 73 -9.18 5.18 16.73
C VAL A 73 -7.75 5.62 17.03
N ALA A 74 -7.56 6.74 17.73
CA ALA A 74 -6.23 7.24 18.09
C ALA A 74 -5.43 6.27 18.97
N GLN A 75 -6.10 5.52 19.86
CA GLN A 75 -5.45 4.48 20.66
C GLN A 75 -5.00 3.29 19.79
N VAL A 76 -5.79 2.93 18.77
CA VAL A 76 -5.42 1.89 17.80
C VAL A 76 -4.19 2.33 17.01
N ASP A 77 -4.19 3.56 16.51
CA ASP A 77 -3.06 4.12 15.75
C ASP A 77 -1.79 4.12 16.59
N ALA A 78 -1.86 4.58 17.84
CA ALA A 78 -0.71 4.57 18.76
C ALA A 78 -0.16 3.15 19.01
N ALA A 79 -1.05 2.19 19.28
CA ALA A 79 -0.66 0.79 19.52
C ALA A 79 -0.04 0.13 18.27
N ILE A 80 -0.55 0.47 17.08
CA ILE A 80 0.02 0.02 15.81
C ILE A 80 1.40 0.65 15.60
N THR A 81 1.56 1.96 15.81
CA THR A 81 2.83 2.67 15.64
C THR A 81 3.93 2.07 16.52
N GLU A 82 3.62 1.75 17.78
CA GLU A 82 4.56 1.11 18.69
C GLU A 82 4.99 -0.29 18.18
N LEU A 83 4.05 -1.09 17.70
CA LEU A 83 4.37 -2.42 17.18
C LEU A 83 5.10 -2.38 15.83
N LEU A 84 4.86 -1.35 15.01
CA LEU A 84 5.47 -1.22 13.69
C LEU A 84 6.99 -1.06 13.75
N SER A 85 7.52 -0.28 14.71
CA SER A 85 8.98 -0.17 14.89
C SER A 85 9.60 -1.55 15.15
N SER A 86 9.01 -2.33 16.05
CA SER A 86 9.46 -3.69 16.36
C SER A 86 9.46 -4.63 15.16
N VAL A 87 8.55 -4.43 14.19
CA VAL A 87 8.48 -5.22 12.96
C VAL A 87 9.53 -4.78 11.95
N ASN A 88 9.80 -3.48 11.87
CA ASN A 88 10.77 -2.89 10.94
C ASN A 88 12.22 -3.14 11.36
N ASP A 89 12.51 -3.10 12.67
CA ASP A 89 13.84 -3.33 13.23
C ASP A 89 14.21 -4.81 13.32
N ARG A 90 13.22 -5.69 13.14
CA ARG A 90 13.46 -7.13 13.25
C ARG A 90 14.42 -7.61 12.16
N PRO A 91 15.47 -8.38 12.53
CA PRO A 91 16.40 -8.93 11.55
C PRO A 91 15.70 -9.93 10.62
N PHE A 92 16.17 -9.99 9.38
CA PHE A 92 15.72 -11.02 8.45
C PHE A 92 16.24 -12.40 8.85
N GLN A 93 15.55 -13.45 8.41
CA GLN A 93 15.97 -14.84 8.70
C GLN A 93 17.10 -15.32 7.77
N LYS A 94 17.13 -14.84 6.52
CA LYS A 94 18.04 -15.32 5.47
C LYS A 94 18.94 -14.23 4.89
N LEU A 95 18.74 -12.98 5.30
CA LEU A 95 19.47 -11.82 4.80
C LEU A 95 20.10 -11.08 6.00
N PRO A 96 21.25 -10.44 5.83
CA PRO A 96 21.78 -9.53 6.85
C PRO A 96 20.91 -8.27 6.94
N GLY A 97 20.86 -7.68 8.13
CA GLY A 97 20.12 -6.43 8.38
C GLY A 97 18.63 -6.63 8.72
N SER A 98 17.90 -5.51 8.69
CA SER A 98 16.47 -5.40 8.98
C SER A 98 15.74 -4.64 7.86
N ARG A 99 14.41 -4.58 7.91
CA ARG A 99 13.65 -3.78 6.94
C ARG A 99 14.01 -2.30 7.03
N ALA A 100 14.23 -1.81 8.25
CA ALA A 100 14.66 -0.44 8.48
C ALA A 100 16.05 -0.15 7.90
N SER A 101 17.01 -1.07 8.04
CA SER A 101 18.36 -0.87 7.48
C SER A 101 18.35 -0.87 5.96
N VAL A 102 17.63 -1.81 5.34
CA VAL A 102 17.49 -1.88 3.87
C VAL A 102 16.81 -0.63 3.33
N PHE A 103 15.75 -0.14 4.00
CA PHE A 103 15.10 1.11 3.62
C PHE A 103 16.07 2.30 3.70
N ALA A 104 16.86 2.41 4.77
CA ALA A 104 17.82 3.49 4.95
C ALA A 104 18.94 3.46 3.89
N GLU A 105 19.37 2.28 3.47
CA GLU A 105 20.47 2.10 2.51
C GLU A 105 20.02 2.27 1.05
N LEU A 106 18.83 1.77 0.69
CA LEU A 106 18.39 1.69 -0.71
C LEU A 106 17.31 2.71 -1.06
N ASP A 107 16.23 2.77 -0.28
CA ASP A 107 15.06 3.56 -0.62
C ASP A 107 15.23 5.03 -0.22
N ALA A 108 15.61 5.30 1.04
CA ALA A 108 15.75 6.65 1.58
C ALA A 108 16.56 7.63 0.71
N PRO A 109 17.73 7.27 0.13
CA PRO A 109 18.48 8.19 -0.73
C PRO A 109 17.83 8.42 -2.10
N THR A 110 16.92 7.55 -2.54
CA THR A 110 16.27 7.65 -3.85
C THR A 110 14.89 8.31 -3.80
N LEU A 111 14.36 8.58 -2.59
CA LEU A 111 13.07 9.22 -2.40
C LEU A 111 13.11 10.70 -2.78
N MET A 112 12.20 11.11 -3.67
CA MET A 112 11.99 12.51 -4.02
C MET A 112 11.22 13.25 -2.93
N SER A 113 11.50 14.55 -2.78
CA SER A 113 10.74 15.41 -1.86
C SER A 113 9.26 15.47 -2.26
N LEU A 114 8.37 15.41 -1.27
CA LEU A 114 6.94 15.57 -1.50
C LEU A 114 6.63 16.98 -2.05
N PRO A 115 5.78 17.09 -3.09
CA PRO A 115 5.29 18.38 -3.55
C PRO A 115 4.50 19.09 -2.44
N ARG A 116 4.63 20.42 -2.37
CA ARG A 116 4.06 21.24 -1.28
C ARG A 116 2.54 21.34 -1.30
N GLN A 117 1.92 21.01 -2.42
CA GLN A 117 0.47 21.09 -2.58
C GLN A 117 -0.12 19.67 -2.67
N PRO A 118 -1.33 19.45 -2.14
CA PRO A 118 -2.04 18.20 -2.35
C PRO A 118 -2.44 18.06 -3.82
N VAL A 119 -2.62 16.82 -4.28
CA VAL A 119 -3.13 16.56 -5.63
C VAL A 119 -4.46 17.33 -5.82
N PRO A 120 -4.57 18.17 -6.87
CA PRO A 120 -5.82 18.87 -7.14
C PRO A 120 -6.92 17.85 -7.46
N LYS A 121 -8.12 18.06 -6.90
CA LYS A 121 -9.27 17.20 -7.19
C LYS A 121 -9.63 17.34 -8.66
N CYS A 122 -9.80 16.23 -9.38
CA CYS A 122 -10.25 16.25 -10.77
C CYS A 122 -11.60 16.97 -10.88
N ALA A 123 -11.65 18.03 -11.68
CA ALA A 123 -12.89 18.71 -12.05
C ALA A 123 -13.70 17.80 -13.00
N GLY A 124 -14.53 16.92 -12.44
CA GLY A 124 -15.35 16.01 -13.26
C GLY A 124 -16.05 14.87 -12.52
N ALA A 125 -15.77 14.64 -11.24
CA ALA A 125 -16.41 13.59 -10.44
C ALA A 125 -17.83 13.97 -9.94
N GLY A 126 -18.64 14.59 -10.80
CA GLY A 126 -19.94 15.14 -10.43
C GLY A 126 -20.88 15.37 -11.60
N GLU A 127 -20.98 14.45 -12.57
CA GLU A 127 -22.11 14.41 -13.50
C GLU A 127 -22.19 13.01 -14.15
N ARG A 128 -22.70 12.03 -13.42
CA ARG A 128 -23.38 10.88 -14.04
C ARG A 128 -24.71 10.70 -13.34
N ARG A 129 -25.74 11.20 -14.00
CA ARG A 129 -27.17 10.97 -13.73
C ARG A 129 -27.52 9.50 -13.79
#